data_AF-A0AAU4Z1N6-F1
#
_entry.id   AF-A0AAU4Z1N6-F1
#
_cell.length_a   1.000
_cell.length_b   1.000
_cell.length_c   1.000
_cell.angle_alpha   90.00
_cell.angle_beta   90.00
_cell.angle_gamma   90.00
#
_symmetry.space_group_name_H-M   'P 1'
#
loop_
_entity.id
_entity.type
_entity.pdbx_description
1 polymer ?
#
loop_
_entity_poly.entity_id
_entity_poly.type
_entity_poly.pdbx_seq_one_letter_code
_entity_poly.pdbx_strand_id
1 'polypeptide(L)'
;MSARPRFHPEDGRPRYVGPAVVFFPDGREVPVTASLVLRFDPNRTDNRESDRNSTWAGSVTLTADVQGVDLWDAAPGILRLPGGRESEFMATGGPRESGCSGLGPAPFD
;
A
#
# COMPACT_ATOMS: atom_id res chain seq x y z
N MET A 1 24.51 -22.37 -5.85
CA MET A 1 23.49 -21.31 -5.98
C MET A 1 22.28 -21.75 -5.18
N SER A 2 21.94 -21.07 -4.08
CA SER A 2 20.74 -21.41 -3.30
C SER A 2 19.51 -21.10 -4.15
N ALA A 3 18.61 -22.07 -4.32
CA ALA A 3 17.36 -21.84 -5.05
C ALA A 3 16.60 -20.72 -4.34
N ARG A 4 16.16 -19.70 -5.07
CA ARG A 4 15.30 -18.65 -4.51
C ARG A 4 14.06 -19.34 -3.91
N PRO A 5 13.64 -18.97 -2.68
CA PRO A 5 12.40 -19.48 -2.11
C PRO A 5 11.25 -19.29 -3.09
N ARG A 6 10.34 -20.27 -3.16
CA ARG A 6 9.14 -20.18 -4.00
C ARG A 6 8.20 -19.14 -3.40
N PHE A 7 7.58 -18.34 -4.28
CA PHE A 7 6.49 -17.44 -3.90
C PHE A 7 5.34 -18.23 -3.25
N HIS A 8 4.70 -17.62 -2.25
CA HIS A 8 3.47 -18.15 -1.67
C HIS A 8 2.34 -18.09 -2.72
N PRO A 9 1.39 -19.05 -2.76
CA PRO A 9 0.29 -19.05 -3.73
C PRO A 9 -0.59 -17.78 -3.73
N GLU A 10 -0.51 -17.00 -2.66
CA GLU A 10 -1.23 -15.74 -2.48
C GLU A 10 -0.37 -14.48 -2.74
N ASP A 11 0.94 -14.64 -2.94
CA ASP A 11 1.79 -13.53 -3.40
C ASP A 11 1.27 -13.03 -4.75
N GLY A 12 1.17 -11.71 -4.89
CA GLY A 12 0.71 -11.11 -6.14
C GLY A 12 -0.82 -11.01 -6.27
N ARG A 13 -1.61 -11.56 -5.33
CA ARG A 13 -3.08 -11.42 -5.36
C ARG A 13 -3.51 -10.08 -4.73
N PRO A 14 -4.41 -9.32 -5.39
CA PRO A 14 -5.02 -8.16 -4.77
C PRO A 14 -5.78 -8.57 -3.51
N ARG A 15 -5.40 -8.00 -2.37
CA ARG A 15 -6.15 -8.14 -1.11
C ARG A 15 -7.20 -7.07 -0.95
N TYR A 16 -6.96 -5.91 -1.56
CA TYR A 16 -7.85 -4.77 -1.45
C TYR A 16 -7.82 -3.94 -2.72
N VAL A 17 -9.01 -3.63 -3.25
CA VAL A 17 -9.20 -2.63 -4.29
C VAL A 17 -10.42 -1.81 -3.89
N GLY A 18 -10.23 -0.53 -3.56
CA GLY A 18 -11.34 0.27 -3.08
C GLY A 18 -10.97 1.63 -2.49
N PRO A 19 -11.94 2.33 -1.89
CA PRO A 19 -11.76 3.67 -1.35
C PRO A 19 -10.92 3.67 -0.07
N ALA A 20 -9.95 4.58 0.02
CA ALA A 20 -9.13 4.79 1.20
C ALA A 20 -8.86 6.30 1.38
N VAL A 21 -8.13 6.65 2.43
CA VAL A 21 -7.70 8.03 2.71
C VAL A 21 -6.19 8.06 2.93
N VAL A 22 -5.51 9.02 2.32
CA VAL A 22 -4.11 9.34 2.61
C VAL A 22 -4.04 10.53 3.55
N PHE A 23 -3.31 10.37 4.64
CA PHE A 23 -2.97 11.44 5.58
C PHE A 23 -1.58 11.98 5.24
N PHE A 24 -1.54 13.28 4.94
CA PHE A 24 -0.32 14.01 4.68
C PHE A 24 0.34 14.43 5.99
N PRO A 25 1.67 14.62 6.00
CA PRO A 25 2.39 15.12 7.18
C PRO A 25 1.90 16.49 7.69
N ASP A 26 1.28 17.30 6.83
CA ASP A 26 0.70 18.60 7.17
C ASP A 26 -0.73 18.52 7.75
N GLY A 27 -1.25 17.31 7.93
CA GLY A 27 -2.58 17.05 8.48
C GLY A 27 -3.72 17.06 7.45
N ARG A 28 -3.42 17.24 6.15
CA ARG A 28 -4.44 17.07 5.10
C ARG A 28 -4.85 15.61 4.96
N GLU A 29 -6.15 15.41 4.71
CA GLU A 29 -6.75 14.12 4.40
C GLU A 29 -7.23 14.13 2.95
N VAL A 30 -6.77 13.15 2.16
CA VAL A 30 -7.08 13.08 0.73
C VAL A 30 -7.74 11.74 0.40
N PRO A 31 -8.94 11.73 -0.19
CA PRO A 31 -9.60 10.50 -0.62
C PRO A 31 -8.90 9.91 -1.84
N VAL A 32 -8.69 8.59 -1.81
CA VAL A 32 -7.98 7.84 -2.86
C VAL A 32 -8.69 6.52 -3.16
N THR A 33 -8.41 5.96 -4.33
CA THR A 33 -8.60 4.53 -4.61
C THR A 33 -7.27 3.82 -4.39
N ALA A 34 -7.25 2.84 -3.50
CA ALA A 34 -6.09 2.00 -3.24
C ALA A 34 -6.29 0.62 -3.86
N SER A 35 -5.24 0.11 -4.53
CA SER A 35 -5.14 -1.27 -5.01
C SER A 35 -3.91 -1.89 -4.38
N LEU A 36 -4.12 -2.73 -3.36
CA LEU A 36 -3.08 -3.31 -2.52
C LEU A 36 -2.96 -4.81 -2.79
N VAL A 37 -1.74 -5.23 -3.10
CA VAL A 37 -1.35 -6.62 -3.25
C VAL A 37 -0.42 -6.98 -2.10
N LEU A 38 -0.62 -8.14 -1.49
CA LEU A 38 0.32 -8.61 -0.48
C LEU A 38 1.61 -9.11 -1.10
N ARG A 39 2.70 -8.74 -0.44
CA ARG A 39 4.01 -9.35 -0.59
C ARG A 39 4.39 -10.00 0.74
N PHE A 40 4.45 -11.31 0.73
CA PHE A 40 5.02 -12.08 1.83
C PHE A 40 6.54 -11.95 1.82
N ASP A 41 7.15 -12.02 3.01
CA ASP A 41 8.60 -12.12 3.13
C ASP A 41 9.05 -13.53 2.69
N PRO A 42 9.82 -13.68 1.60
CA PRO A 42 10.26 -14.98 1.13
C PRO A 42 11.19 -15.71 2.11
N ASN A 43 11.70 -15.03 3.15
CA ASN A 43 12.55 -15.63 4.18
C ASN A 43 11.75 -16.21 5.36
N ARG A 44 10.43 -15.96 5.43
CA ARG A 44 9.56 -16.51 6.47
C ARG A 44 8.92 -17.82 6.03
N THR A 45 9.08 -18.84 6.86
CA THR A 45 8.53 -20.19 6.62
C THR A 45 7.10 -20.35 7.15
N ASP A 46 6.62 -19.37 7.91
CA ASP A 46 5.32 -19.32 8.57
C ASP A 46 4.31 -18.40 7.86
N ASN A 47 4.52 -18.10 6.57
CA ASN A 47 3.67 -17.26 5.69
C ASN A 47 2.25 -17.81 5.46
N ARG A 48 1.55 -18.26 6.51
CA ARG A 48 0.23 -18.89 6.42
C ARG A 48 -0.92 -17.90 6.37
N GLU A 49 -0.74 -16.69 6.92
CA GLU A 49 -1.78 -15.65 6.96
C GLU A 49 -1.13 -14.26 6.84
N SER A 50 -1.88 -13.28 6.32
CA SER A 50 -1.46 -11.90 6.17
C SER A 50 -1.31 -11.22 7.53
N ASP A 51 -0.22 -11.50 8.23
CA ASP A 51 0.01 -10.91 9.54
C ASP A 51 0.54 -9.47 9.45
N ARG A 52 0.55 -8.77 10.59
CA ARG A 52 1.12 -7.43 10.79
C ARG A 52 2.56 -7.21 10.29
N ASN A 53 3.29 -8.28 9.97
CA ASN A 53 4.66 -8.21 9.47
C ASN A 53 4.74 -8.45 7.95
N SER A 54 3.60 -8.71 7.31
CA SER A 54 3.49 -8.73 5.86
C SER A 54 3.66 -7.33 5.30
N THR A 55 4.17 -7.22 4.07
CA THR A 55 4.20 -5.94 3.35
C THR A 55 3.14 -5.94 2.25
N TRP A 56 2.65 -4.77 1.86
CA TRP A 56 1.91 -4.62 0.62
C TRP A 56 2.74 -3.86 -0.40
N ALA A 57 2.45 -4.12 -1.67
CA ALA A 57 2.86 -3.30 -2.81
C ALA A 57 1.63 -3.02 -3.66
N GLY A 58 1.51 -1.83 -4.21
CA GLY A 58 0.26 -1.44 -4.85
C GLY A 58 0.27 -0.05 -5.46
N SER A 59 -0.90 0.40 -5.86
CA SER A 59 -1.11 1.75 -6.37
C SER A 59 -2.14 2.50 -5.52
N VAL A 60 -1.90 3.78 -5.33
CA VAL A 60 -2.79 4.75 -4.71
C VAL A 60 -3.09 5.81 -5.76
N THR A 61 -4.36 6.09 -6.01
CA THR A 61 -4.81 6.98 -7.08
C THR A 61 -5.83 7.95 -6.51
N LEU A 62 -5.78 9.24 -6.87
CA LEU A 62 -6.78 10.20 -6.41
C LEU A 62 -8.18 9.79 -6.90
N THR A 63 -9.22 9.97 -6.08
CA THR A 63 -10.60 9.67 -6.51
C THR A 63 -11.17 10.71 -7.49
N ALA A 64 -10.55 11.89 -7.55
CA ALA A 64 -10.90 12.99 -8.43
C ALA A 64 -9.63 13.78 -8.79
N ASP A 65 -9.70 14.60 -9.83
CA ASP A 65 -8.65 15.56 -10.13
C ASP A 65 -8.66 16.67 -9.07
N VAL A 66 -7.79 16.52 -8.05
CA VAL A 66 -7.65 17.48 -6.96
C VAL A 66 -6.43 18.34 -7.25
N GLN A 67 -6.67 19.59 -7.66
CA GLN A 67 -5.58 20.53 -7.95
C GLN A 67 -4.71 20.78 -6.71
N GLY A 68 -3.39 20.82 -6.92
CA GLY A 68 -2.43 21.12 -5.86
C GLY A 68 -2.20 19.97 -4.87
N VAL A 69 -2.57 18.75 -5.24
CA VAL A 69 -2.26 17.53 -4.47
C VAL A 69 -1.30 16.66 -5.28
N ASP A 70 -0.09 16.47 -4.77
CA ASP A 70 0.84 15.45 -5.23
C ASP A 70 0.92 14.36 -4.16
N LEU A 71 0.54 13.12 -4.50
CA LEU A 71 0.57 12.00 -3.55
C LEU A 71 2.00 11.60 -3.13
N TRP A 72 3.02 12.09 -3.83
CA TRP A 72 4.41 11.93 -3.42
C TRP A 72 4.78 12.79 -2.23
N ASP A 73 4.15 13.95 -2.07
CA ASP A 73 4.37 14.83 -0.90
C ASP A 73 3.85 14.18 0.39
N ALA A 74 2.99 13.19 0.27
CA ALA A 74 2.54 12.41 1.41
C ALA A 74 3.60 11.42 1.89
N ALA A 75 4.63 11.05 1.12
CA ALA A 75 5.54 9.94 1.49
C ALA A 75 6.74 10.39 2.36
N PRO A 76 7.04 9.74 3.51
CA PRO A 76 6.25 8.70 4.19
C PRO A 76 4.91 9.25 4.69
N GLY A 77 3.83 8.51 4.41
CA GLY A 77 2.46 8.93 4.73
C GLY A 77 1.63 7.81 5.30
N ILE A 78 0.44 8.13 5.80
CA ILE A 78 -0.46 7.10 6.34
C ILE A 78 -1.59 6.85 5.35
N LEU A 79 -1.73 5.60 4.91
CA LEU A 79 -2.88 5.09 4.19
C LEU A 79 -3.86 4.46 5.19
N ARG A 80 -5.07 5.01 5.28
CA ARG A 80 -6.16 4.48 6.10
C ARG A 80 -7.21 3.80 5.22
N LEU A 81 -7.44 2.52 5.48
CA LEU A 81 -8.49 1.72 4.85
C LEU A 81 -9.85 1.91 5.55
N PRO A 82 -10.96 1.54 4.89
CA PRO A 82 -12.26 1.43 5.55
C PRO A 82 -12.18 0.49 6.76
N GLY A 83 -12.82 0.89 7.85
CA GLY A 83 -12.68 0.23 9.15
C GLY A 83 -11.56 0.78 10.03
N GLY A 84 -10.85 1.82 9.59
CA GLY A 84 -9.89 2.56 10.41
C GLY A 84 -8.50 1.94 10.51
N ARG A 85 -8.24 0.87 9.75
CA ARG A 85 -6.92 0.23 9.68
C ARG A 85 -5.95 1.12 8.93
N GLU A 86 -4.73 1.23 9.44
CA GLU A 86 -3.72 2.14 8.92
C GLU A 86 -2.44 1.40 8.52
N SER A 87 -1.77 1.95 7.52
CA SER A 87 -0.45 1.54 7.08
C SER A 87 0.35 2.78 6.74
N GLU A 88 1.56 2.89 7.25
CA GLU A 88 2.54 3.79 6.65
C GLU A 88 2.78 3.35 5.20
N PHE A 89 3.00 4.26 4.28
CA PHE A 89 3.38 3.92 2.91
C PHE A 89 4.49 4.84 2.41
N MET A 90 5.36 4.25 1.61
CA MET A 90 6.41 4.93 0.87
C MET A 90 6.07 4.91 -0.62
N ALA A 91 6.06 6.09 -1.24
CA ALA A 91 5.94 6.21 -2.69
C ALA A 91 7.21 5.65 -3.36
N THR A 92 7.02 4.87 -4.42
CA THR A 92 8.10 4.14 -5.12
C THR A 92 8.11 4.36 -6.63
N GLY A 93 7.06 4.98 -7.19
CA GLY A 93 6.91 5.20 -8.62
C GLY A 93 5.53 5.72 -8.98
N GLY A 94 5.22 5.84 -10.27
CA GLY A 94 3.91 6.24 -10.76
C GLY A 94 3.74 7.74 -11.10
N PRO A 95 2.59 8.11 -11.68
CA PRO A 95 2.34 9.46 -12.19
C PRO A 95 1.99 10.46 -11.07
N ARG A 96 2.96 11.31 -10.70
CA ARG A 96 2.90 12.27 -9.57
C ARG A 96 1.54 12.87 -9.24
N GLU A 97 0.87 13.46 -10.23
CA GLU A 97 -0.36 14.23 -10.02
C GLU A 97 -1.62 13.37 -9.83
N SER A 98 -1.65 12.15 -10.37
CA SER A 98 -2.87 11.31 -10.34
C SER A 98 -2.75 10.08 -9.46
N GLY A 99 -1.52 9.68 -9.10
CA GLY A 99 -1.29 8.48 -8.32
C GLY A 99 0.18 8.21 -8.00
N CYS A 100 0.40 7.28 -7.08
CA CYS A 100 1.72 6.71 -6.85
C CYS A 100 1.61 5.20 -6.66
N SER A 101 2.67 4.50 -7.04
CA SER A 101 2.92 3.15 -6.56
C SER A 101 3.52 3.24 -5.17
N GLY A 102 3.05 2.42 -4.24
CA GLY A 102 3.46 2.43 -2.85
C GLY A 102 3.84 1.05 -2.33
N LEU A 103 4.57 1.06 -1.22
CA LEU A 103 4.77 -0.12 -0.38
C LEU A 103 4.74 0.28 1.09
N GLY A 104 4.33 -0.65 1.94
CA GLY A 104 4.22 -0.43 3.39
C GLY A 104 3.88 -1.72 4.15
N PRO A 105 3.84 -1.68 5.50
CA PRO A 105 3.29 -2.77 6.30
C PRO A 105 1.83 -3.04 5.93
N ALA A 106 1.44 -4.31 5.85
CA ALA A 106 0.07 -4.69 5.52
C ALA A 106 -0.94 -4.12 6.54
N PRO A 107 -1.95 -3.34 6.11
CA PRO A 107 -3.04 -2.87 6.99
C PRO A 107 -4.11 -3.96 7.19
N PHE A 108 -3.73 -5.24 7.10
CA PHE A 108 -4.62 -6.39 7.18
C PHE A 108 -4.32 -7.20 8.45
N ASP A 109 -5.36 -7.73 9.07
CA ASP A 109 -5.27 -8.65 10.22
C ASP A 109 -5.28 -10.10 9.75
#